data_AF-A0A668TNY4-F1
#
_entry.id   AF-A0A668TNY4-F1
#
_cell.length_a   1.000
_cell.length_b   1.000
_cell.length_c   1.000
_cell.angle_alpha   90.00
_cell.angle_beta   90.00
_cell.angle_gamma   90.00
#
_symmetry.space_group_name_H-M   'P 1'
#
loop_
_entity.id
_entity.type
_entity.pdbx_description
1 polymer ?
#
loop_
_entity_poly.entity_id
_entity_poly.type
_entity_poly.pdbx_seq_one_letter_code
_entity_poly.pdbx_strand_id
1 'polypeptide(L)'
;MAVTAVRAAAAAGGPASLSRFRGALVAGVLGDCIGGEFEGAEEVPMESVLQHLSSLDDETKGTGILEYSDDTAMARCVAQSLLTRTGFDEHDMARRFAKEYSASPHRGYGAGVIQVLKKLSSPQLNDVYQPARDQFNGRGSFGNGGAMRAAPFALAFPDLSDVKRFAHLGAMLTHSCSLGYNGAVLQALAVHLSLQGALDLPHQFISRLIKEMEEVEGDEAARNDARILKEAEKPFCERLHRIRDLMDRSKVSIEEVISELGNGIAALHSVPTAIFCVLHCLQPRECLPESYGGVERTIAYSLALGGDTDTIACMAGAIAGAHYGIETIPLSWIRCCEGVEDADQYAERLYKLYHQSPLGGKGETGEQSGENRSTAANGTEKKTGVE
;
A
#
# COMPACT_ATOMS: atom_id res chain seq x y z
N MET A 1 -14.09 -14.21 -23.16
CA MET A 1 -14.10 -12.81 -22.70
C MET A 1 -14.73 -12.64 -21.33
N ALA A 2 -16.00 -13.01 -21.09
CA ALA A 2 -16.60 -12.93 -19.73
C ALA A 2 -16.17 -14.07 -18.77
N VAL A 3 -15.79 -15.24 -19.29
CA VAL A 3 -15.62 -16.46 -18.49
C VAL A 3 -14.38 -16.46 -17.60
N THR A 4 -13.29 -15.81 -18.02
CA THR A 4 -12.02 -15.73 -17.25
C THR A 4 -12.08 -14.71 -16.11
N ALA A 5 -12.62 -13.52 -16.36
CA ALA A 5 -12.85 -12.52 -15.30
C ALA A 5 -13.88 -13.02 -14.26
N VAL A 6 -14.94 -13.71 -14.70
CA VAL A 6 -15.95 -14.29 -13.80
C VAL A 6 -15.39 -15.43 -12.93
N ARG A 7 -14.40 -16.19 -13.39
CA ARG A 7 -13.75 -17.25 -12.57
C ARG A 7 -12.83 -16.70 -11.48
N ALA A 8 -12.10 -15.61 -11.75
CA ALA A 8 -11.24 -14.96 -10.78
C ALA A 8 -12.03 -14.33 -9.62
N ALA A 9 -13.13 -13.63 -9.93
CA ALA A 9 -14.02 -13.05 -8.92
C ALA A 9 -14.71 -14.09 -8.03
N ALA A 10 -14.96 -15.30 -8.55
CA ALA A 10 -15.55 -16.40 -7.79
C ALA A 10 -14.56 -17.07 -6.81
N ALA A 11 -13.26 -17.12 -7.14
CA ALA A 11 -12.24 -17.75 -6.32
C ALA A 11 -11.79 -16.86 -5.15
N ALA A 12 -11.66 -15.55 -5.39
CA ALA A 12 -11.26 -14.57 -4.36
C ALA A 12 -12.34 -14.32 -3.30
N GLY A 13 -13.59 -14.75 -3.54
CA GLY A 13 -14.74 -14.36 -2.72
C GLY A 13 -15.13 -12.87 -2.89
N GLY A 14 -16.08 -12.43 -2.06
CA GLY A 14 -16.63 -11.07 -2.10
C GLY A 14 -15.61 -9.98 -1.69
N PRO A 15 -16.04 -8.69 -1.73
CA PRO A 15 -15.23 -7.57 -1.25
C PRO A 15 -14.66 -7.83 0.14
N ALA A 16 -13.38 -7.48 0.34
CA ALA A 16 -12.67 -7.61 1.61
C ALA A 16 -12.66 -9.03 2.22
N SER A 17 -12.69 -10.08 1.41
CA SER A 17 -12.58 -11.48 1.88
C SER A 17 -11.20 -11.79 2.48
N LEU A 18 -11.12 -12.82 3.32
CA LEU A 18 -9.84 -13.33 3.83
C LEU A 18 -8.87 -13.73 2.70
N SER A 19 -9.39 -14.32 1.62
CA SER A 19 -8.59 -14.69 0.44
C SER A 19 -7.87 -13.48 -0.16
N ARG A 20 -8.56 -12.34 -0.31
CA ARG A 20 -7.98 -11.10 -0.84
C ARG A 20 -6.95 -10.48 0.11
N PHE A 21 -7.17 -10.55 1.42
CA PHE A 21 -6.18 -10.10 2.42
C PHE A 21 -4.89 -10.89 2.32
N ARG A 22 -5.03 -12.23 2.30
CA ARG A 22 -3.89 -13.16 2.17
C ARG A 22 -3.17 -12.94 0.85
N GLY A 23 -3.93 -12.84 -0.24
CA GLY A 23 -3.41 -12.55 -1.57
C GLY A 23 -2.60 -11.26 -1.62
N ALA A 24 -3.10 -10.18 -1.02
CA ALA A 24 -2.42 -8.88 -1.01
C ALA A 24 -1.04 -8.92 -0.35
N LEU A 25 -0.91 -9.49 0.86
CA LEU A 25 0.39 -9.53 1.52
C LEU A 25 1.31 -10.58 0.92
N VAL A 26 0.80 -11.77 0.59
CA VAL A 26 1.62 -12.84 0.01
C VAL A 26 2.15 -12.43 -1.37
N ALA A 27 1.32 -11.92 -2.26
CA ALA A 27 1.78 -11.48 -3.59
C ALA A 27 2.71 -10.26 -3.51
N GLY A 28 2.57 -9.41 -2.49
CA GLY A 28 3.55 -8.35 -2.21
C GLY A 28 4.93 -8.92 -1.89
N VAL A 29 5.01 -9.90 -0.98
CA VAL A 29 6.27 -10.58 -0.65
C VAL A 29 6.85 -11.33 -1.85
N LEU A 30 6.02 -11.98 -2.66
CA LEU A 30 6.50 -12.62 -3.88
C LEU A 30 7.08 -11.61 -4.87
N GLY A 31 6.42 -10.45 -5.02
CA GLY A 31 6.92 -9.37 -5.87
C GLY A 31 8.30 -8.87 -5.45
N ASP A 32 8.49 -8.67 -4.15
CA ASP A 32 9.79 -8.33 -3.55
C ASP A 32 10.83 -9.44 -3.82
N CYS A 33 10.62 -10.65 -3.32
CA CYS A 33 11.58 -11.75 -3.43
C CYS A 33 11.99 -12.09 -4.87
N ILE A 34 11.01 -12.16 -5.78
CA ILE A 34 11.28 -12.51 -7.19
C ILE A 34 11.83 -11.29 -7.95
N GLY A 35 11.35 -10.09 -7.64
CA GLY A 35 11.82 -8.85 -8.27
C GLY A 35 13.25 -8.47 -7.85
N GLY A 36 13.69 -8.86 -6.65
CA GLY A 36 15.04 -8.60 -6.14
C GLY A 36 16.15 -9.22 -7.00
N GLU A 37 15.86 -10.32 -7.69
CA GLU A 37 16.81 -10.99 -8.59
C GLU A 37 17.14 -10.17 -9.85
N PHE A 38 16.36 -9.12 -10.13
CA PHE A 38 16.51 -8.25 -11.30
C PHE A 38 16.76 -6.78 -10.93
N GLU A 39 16.89 -6.46 -9.64
CA GLU A 39 16.98 -5.08 -9.14
C GLU A 39 18.17 -4.33 -9.76
N GLY A 40 17.91 -3.11 -10.23
CA GLY A 40 18.91 -2.22 -10.79
C GLY A 40 19.33 -2.54 -12.23
N ALA A 41 18.80 -3.60 -12.85
CA ALA A 41 19.06 -3.90 -14.25
C ALA A 41 18.38 -2.87 -15.18
N GLU A 42 19.15 -2.24 -16.07
CA GLU A 42 18.62 -1.25 -17.02
C GLU A 42 17.65 -1.88 -18.03
N GLU A 43 17.97 -3.09 -18.51
CA GLU A 43 17.14 -3.87 -19.43
C GLU A 43 16.94 -5.28 -18.89
N VAL A 44 15.68 -5.72 -18.83
CA VAL A 44 15.32 -7.07 -18.41
C VAL A 44 14.51 -7.74 -19.53
N PRO A 45 15.16 -8.55 -20.37
CA PRO A 45 14.45 -9.26 -21.44
C PRO A 45 13.36 -10.17 -20.87
N MET A 46 12.16 -10.13 -21.47
CA MET A 46 11.03 -10.98 -21.05
C MET A 46 11.41 -12.47 -21.03
N GLU A 47 12.28 -12.92 -21.93
CA GLU A 47 12.78 -14.30 -21.94
C GLU A 47 13.52 -14.67 -20.65
N SER A 48 14.35 -13.76 -20.12
CA SER A 48 15.05 -13.95 -18.84
C SER A 48 14.07 -14.04 -17.67
N VAL A 49 13.01 -13.22 -17.68
CA VAL A 49 11.94 -13.28 -16.67
C VAL A 49 11.25 -14.63 -16.72
N LEU A 50 10.81 -15.06 -17.91
CA LEU A 50 10.10 -16.33 -18.08
C LEU A 50 10.99 -17.53 -17.71
N GLN A 51 12.28 -17.48 -18.04
CA GLN A 51 13.24 -18.52 -17.63
C GLN A 51 13.39 -18.59 -16.11
N HIS A 52 13.49 -17.44 -15.43
CA HIS A 52 13.57 -17.39 -13.99
C HIS A 52 12.30 -17.95 -13.33
N LEU A 53 11.13 -17.44 -13.70
CA LEU A 53 9.84 -17.87 -13.16
C LEU A 53 9.57 -19.37 -13.40
N SER A 54 9.84 -19.87 -14.61
CA SER A 54 9.71 -21.30 -14.91
C SER A 54 10.63 -22.17 -14.06
N SER A 55 11.74 -21.60 -13.57
CA SER A 55 12.67 -22.33 -12.72
C SER A 55 12.26 -22.39 -11.25
N LEU A 56 11.30 -21.54 -10.82
CA LEU A 56 10.66 -21.65 -9.50
C LEU A 56 9.68 -22.84 -9.45
N ASP A 57 9.17 -23.25 -10.61
CA ASP A 57 8.30 -24.43 -10.74
C ASP A 57 9.09 -25.75 -10.82
N ASP A 58 10.42 -25.69 -10.94
CA ASP A 58 11.28 -26.86 -11.03
C ASP A 58 11.57 -27.43 -9.62
N GLU A 59 10.75 -28.40 -9.20
CA GLU A 59 10.93 -29.10 -7.92
C GLU A 59 12.27 -29.85 -7.79
N THR A 60 13.02 -30.03 -8.89
CA THR A 60 14.34 -30.69 -8.87
C THR A 60 15.50 -29.75 -8.53
N LYS A 61 15.29 -28.43 -8.58
CA LYS A 61 16.34 -27.40 -8.44
C LYS A 61 16.82 -27.17 -6.99
N GLY A 62 16.33 -27.95 -6.02
CA GLY A 62 16.64 -27.77 -4.60
C GLY A 62 15.89 -26.60 -3.97
N THR A 63 16.04 -26.41 -2.66
CA THR A 63 15.27 -25.44 -1.86
C THR A 63 15.91 -24.04 -1.87
N GLY A 64 16.26 -23.52 -3.04
CA GLY A 64 16.73 -22.12 -3.13
C GLY A 64 15.63 -21.20 -2.64
N ILE A 65 15.82 -20.57 -1.47
CA ILE A 65 14.89 -19.59 -0.92
C ILE A 65 15.35 -18.22 -1.41
N LEU A 66 14.48 -17.54 -2.13
CA LEU A 66 14.59 -16.12 -2.46
C LEU A 66 14.35 -15.33 -1.16
N GLU A 67 15.37 -14.56 -0.77
CA GLU A 67 15.29 -13.70 0.41
C GLU A 67 14.47 -12.44 0.08
N TYR A 68 13.73 -11.93 1.05
CA TYR A 68 13.01 -10.66 0.88
C TYR A 68 13.93 -9.44 1.12
N SER A 69 13.60 -8.26 0.60
CA SER A 69 14.35 -7.01 0.77
C SER A 69 13.79 -6.10 1.89
N ASP A 70 14.18 -4.83 1.94
CA ASP A 70 13.65 -3.88 2.91
C ASP A 70 12.17 -3.59 2.69
N ASP A 71 11.64 -3.83 1.50
CA ASP A 71 10.22 -3.85 1.16
C ASP A 71 9.39 -4.66 2.14
N THR A 72 9.63 -5.98 2.18
CA THR A 72 8.94 -6.89 3.09
C THR A 72 9.34 -6.64 4.55
N ALA A 73 10.62 -6.36 4.83
CA ALA A 73 11.08 -6.11 6.20
C ALA A 73 10.29 -4.96 6.85
N MET A 74 10.11 -3.87 6.12
CA MET A 74 9.39 -2.69 6.57
C MET A 74 7.87 -2.89 6.53
N ALA A 75 7.32 -3.61 5.53
CA ALA A 75 5.90 -3.96 5.50
C ALA A 75 5.49 -4.82 6.71
N ARG A 76 6.34 -5.76 7.13
CA ARG A 76 6.15 -6.55 8.36
C ARG A 76 6.11 -5.66 9.59
N CYS A 77 6.98 -4.65 9.68
CA CYS A 77 6.95 -3.69 10.79
C CYS A 77 5.63 -2.90 10.85
N VAL A 78 5.10 -2.46 9.70
CA VAL A 78 3.80 -1.78 9.62
C VAL A 78 2.70 -2.70 10.11
N ALA A 79 2.59 -3.91 9.55
CA ALA A 79 1.57 -4.89 9.93
C ALA A 79 1.64 -5.24 11.43
N GLN A 80 2.83 -5.50 11.96
CA GLN A 80 3.01 -5.80 13.38
C GLN A 80 2.62 -4.64 14.29
N SER A 81 2.93 -3.39 13.92
CA SER A 81 2.53 -2.21 14.69
C SER A 81 1.01 -2.11 14.75
N LEU A 82 0.36 -2.14 13.57
CA LEU A 82 -1.10 -2.05 13.45
C LEU A 82 -1.81 -3.15 14.26
N LEU A 83 -1.29 -4.37 14.21
CA LEU A 83 -1.83 -5.51 14.97
C LEU A 83 -1.59 -5.42 16.48
N THR A 84 -0.43 -4.91 16.91
CA THR A 84 -0.08 -4.81 18.34
C THR A 84 -0.84 -3.66 19.01
N ARG A 85 -1.06 -2.57 18.27
CA ARG A 85 -1.68 -1.34 18.76
C ARG A 85 -3.17 -1.27 18.43
N THR A 86 -3.69 -2.26 17.70
CA THR A 86 -5.08 -2.32 17.21
C THR A 86 -5.51 -1.01 16.54
N GLY A 87 -4.62 -0.47 15.70
CA GLY A 87 -4.72 0.88 15.16
C GLY A 87 -3.35 1.47 14.86
N PHE A 88 -3.31 2.75 14.48
CA PHE A 88 -2.05 3.44 14.18
C PHE A 88 -1.43 4.06 15.44
N ASP A 89 -0.14 3.83 15.62
CA ASP A 89 0.72 4.46 16.64
C ASP A 89 2.08 4.74 16.00
N GLU A 90 2.36 6.01 15.76
CA GLU A 90 3.56 6.47 15.08
C GLU A 90 4.83 6.13 15.84
N HIS A 91 4.78 6.14 17.18
CA HIS A 91 5.94 5.86 18.01
C HIS A 91 6.26 4.37 18.02
N ASP A 92 5.25 3.51 18.09
CA ASP A 92 5.45 2.05 17.99
C ASP A 92 6.00 1.67 16.63
N MET A 93 5.42 2.22 15.56
CA MET A 93 5.86 1.95 14.20
C MET A 93 7.30 2.43 13.95
N ALA A 94 7.65 3.65 14.38
CA ALA A 94 8.99 4.19 14.27
C ALA A 94 10.04 3.33 15.02
N ARG A 95 9.72 2.88 16.24
CA ARG A 95 10.62 1.99 17.01
C ARG A 95 10.82 0.64 16.33
N ARG A 96 9.78 0.09 15.69
CA ARG A 96 9.88 -1.17 14.93
C ARG A 96 10.79 -1.02 13.71
N PHE A 97 10.64 0.05 12.94
CA PHE A 97 11.54 0.34 11.82
C PHE A 97 13.00 0.42 12.27
N ALA A 98 13.28 1.14 13.35
CA ALA A 98 14.62 1.24 13.90
C ALA A 98 15.18 -0.11 14.39
N LYS A 99 14.33 -0.92 15.04
CA LYS A 99 14.70 -2.25 15.55
C LYS A 99 14.97 -3.23 14.42
N GLU A 100 14.12 -3.26 13.39
CA GLU A 100 14.26 -4.13 12.22
C GLU A 100 15.56 -3.84 11.48
N TYR A 101 15.83 -2.55 11.18
CA TYR A 101 17.08 -2.15 10.56
C TYR A 101 18.30 -2.54 11.41
N SER A 102 18.21 -2.40 12.74
CA SER A 102 19.32 -2.77 13.63
C SER A 102 19.57 -4.28 13.65
N ALA A 103 18.53 -5.11 13.48
CA ALA A 103 18.63 -6.56 13.46
C ALA A 103 19.12 -7.09 12.10
N SER A 104 18.64 -6.50 11.00
CA SER A 104 18.90 -6.97 9.64
C SER A 104 19.28 -5.82 8.69
N PRO A 105 20.42 -5.14 8.92
CA PRO A 105 20.78 -3.93 8.17
C PRO A 105 21.15 -4.16 6.70
N HIS A 106 21.29 -5.43 6.29
CA HIS A 106 21.75 -5.86 4.95
C HIS A 106 20.59 -6.10 3.96
N ARG A 107 19.34 -5.80 4.34
CA ARG A 107 18.15 -6.10 3.53
C ARG A 107 17.92 -5.19 2.31
N GLY A 108 18.85 -4.30 1.94
CA GLY A 108 18.67 -3.45 0.75
C GLY A 108 18.36 -1.97 1.01
N TYR A 109 18.15 -1.57 2.28
CA TYR A 109 17.77 -0.20 2.65
C TYR A 109 18.54 0.92 1.90
N GLY A 110 17.78 1.82 1.29
CA GLY A 110 18.34 3.01 0.63
C GLY A 110 19.23 3.87 1.55
N ALA A 111 20.34 4.39 1.00
CA ALA A 111 21.37 5.08 1.77
C ALA A 111 20.85 6.26 2.61
N GLY A 112 19.85 7.00 2.12
CA GLY A 112 19.23 8.12 2.85
C GLY A 112 18.43 7.66 4.07
N VAL A 113 17.60 6.61 3.91
CA VAL A 113 16.69 6.16 4.98
C VAL A 113 17.45 5.53 6.15
N ILE A 114 18.62 4.94 5.92
CA ILE A 114 19.51 4.41 6.96
C ILE A 114 19.77 5.46 8.07
N GLN A 115 19.99 6.73 7.71
CA GLN A 115 20.23 7.79 8.69
C GLN A 115 18.99 8.06 9.54
N VAL A 116 17.80 7.99 8.95
CA VAL A 116 16.53 8.11 9.67
C VAL A 116 16.35 6.95 10.64
N LEU A 117 16.53 5.70 10.18
CA LEU A 117 16.35 4.51 11.02
C LEU A 117 17.30 4.51 12.22
N LYS A 118 18.54 4.97 12.04
CA LYS A 118 19.51 5.19 13.13
C LYS A 118 19.07 6.29 14.11
N LYS A 119 18.48 7.39 13.63
CA LYS A 119 17.95 8.45 14.51
C LYS A 119 16.70 7.99 15.27
N LEU A 120 15.83 7.19 14.65
CA LEU A 120 14.61 6.64 15.25
C LEU A 120 14.89 5.69 16.42
N SER A 121 16.08 5.09 16.51
CA SER A 121 16.47 4.25 17.65
C SER A 121 16.81 5.06 18.91
N SER A 122 16.94 6.39 18.80
CA SER A 122 17.31 7.25 19.92
C SER A 122 16.19 7.31 20.97
N PRO A 123 16.45 6.92 22.23
CA PRO A 123 15.45 6.98 23.28
C PRO A 123 15.10 8.41 23.71
N GLN A 124 15.85 9.42 23.27
CA GLN A 124 15.58 10.84 23.50
C GLN A 124 14.74 11.50 22.39
N LEU A 125 14.38 10.75 21.34
CA LEU A 125 13.60 11.29 20.24
C LEU A 125 12.13 11.45 20.63
N ASN A 126 11.69 12.69 20.83
CA ASN A 126 10.29 13.02 21.13
C ASN A 126 9.43 13.13 19.87
N ASP A 127 9.98 13.67 18.78
CA ASP A 127 9.28 13.82 17.51
C ASP A 127 9.81 12.80 16.50
N VAL A 128 9.05 11.73 16.29
CA VAL A 128 9.42 10.62 15.40
C VAL A 128 9.41 10.99 13.91
N TYR A 129 8.82 12.12 13.55
CA TYR A 129 8.82 12.61 12.16
C TYR A 129 10.00 13.52 11.86
N GLN A 130 10.66 14.08 12.89
CA GLN A 130 11.77 15.01 12.70
C GLN A 130 12.94 14.41 11.90
N PRO A 131 13.39 13.17 12.13
CA PRO A 131 14.49 12.60 11.35
C PRO A 131 14.23 12.56 9.85
N ALA A 132 12.99 12.28 9.43
CA ALA A 132 12.60 12.27 8.03
C ALA A 132 12.62 13.69 7.45
N ARG A 133 12.10 14.67 8.19
CA ARG A 133 12.12 16.09 7.79
C ARG A 133 13.53 16.64 7.61
N ASP A 134 14.49 16.19 8.40
CA ASP A 134 15.88 16.61 8.27
C ASP A 134 16.55 16.13 6.97
N GLN A 135 16.02 15.08 6.31
CA GLN A 135 16.64 14.52 5.11
C GLN A 135 16.69 15.55 3.96
N PHE A 136 17.70 15.41 3.10
CA PHE A 136 17.85 16.20 1.87
C PHE A 136 17.82 17.72 2.09
N ASN A 137 18.45 18.18 3.18
CA ASN A 137 18.51 19.58 3.62
C ASN A 137 17.13 20.15 3.95
N GLY A 138 16.30 19.39 4.66
CA GLY A 138 14.97 19.83 5.06
C GLY A 138 13.86 19.55 4.03
N ARG A 139 14.21 18.94 2.89
CA ARG A 139 13.25 18.67 1.79
C ARG A 139 12.53 17.34 1.93
N GLY A 140 13.10 16.40 2.69
CA GLY A 140 12.56 15.04 2.79
C GLY A 140 12.83 14.17 1.57
N SER A 141 12.66 12.86 1.76
CA SER A 141 12.78 11.86 0.69
C SER A 141 11.51 11.80 -0.16
N PHE A 142 11.66 11.79 -1.49
CA PHE A 142 10.59 11.49 -2.46
C PHE A 142 10.61 10.03 -2.95
N GLY A 143 11.47 9.19 -2.36
CA GLY A 143 11.57 7.76 -2.71
C GLY A 143 10.27 6.99 -2.46
N ASN A 144 10.16 5.83 -3.07
CA ASN A 144 9.01 4.93 -2.96
C ASN A 144 9.01 4.07 -1.69
N GLY A 145 10.03 4.19 -0.83
CA GLY A 145 10.11 3.37 0.38
C GLY A 145 8.93 3.53 1.34
N GLY A 146 8.22 4.67 1.29
CA GLY A 146 6.93 4.82 1.99
C GLY A 146 5.81 3.95 1.38
N ALA A 147 5.79 3.81 0.06
CA ALA A 147 4.77 3.11 -0.72
C ALA A 147 4.97 1.60 -0.73
N MET A 148 6.20 1.11 -0.82
CA MET A 148 6.53 -0.33 -0.80
C MET A 148 5.92 -1.08 0.39
N ARG A 149 5.73 -0.38 1.51
CA ARG A 149 5.20 -0.90 2.78
C ARG A 149 3.79 -0.40 3.12
N ALA A 150 3.05 0.17 2.15
CA ALA A 150 1.78 0.83 2.41
C ALA A 150 0.56 -0.11 2.39
N ALA A 151 0.67 -1.31 1.80
CA ALA A 151 -0.43 -2.26 1.69
C ALA A 151 -1.13 -2.60 3.04
N PRO A 152 -0.42 -2.80 4.17
CA PRO A 152 -1.07 -3.11 5.44
C PRO A 152 -2.05 -2.04 5.95
N PHE A 153 -1.90 -0.76 5.56
CA PHE A 153 -2.87 0.28 5.93
C PHE A 153 -4.23 0.03 5.30
N ALA A 154 -4.25 -0.36 4.02
CA ALA A 154 -5.49 -0.71 3.31
C ALA A 154 -6.20 -1.93 3.91
N LEU A 155 -5.42 -2.85 4.50
CA LEU A 155 -5.93 -4.06 5.15
C LEU A 155 -6.33 -3.83 6.61
N ALA A 156 -5.84 -2.78 7.28
CA ALA A 156 -6.22 -2.50 8.67
C ALA A 156 -7.46 -1.60 8.79
N PHE A 157 -7.70 -0.73 7.81
CA PHE A 157 -8.72 0.33 7.90
C PHE A 157 -9.81 0.19 6.82
N PRO A 158 -11.08 -0.02 7.21
CA PRO A 158 -12.21 -0.06 6.28
C PRO A 158 -12.55 1.30 5.65
N ASP A 159 -12.34 2.38 6.39
CA ASP A 159 -12.68 3.72 5.93
C ASP A 159 -11.55 4.32 5.08
N LEU A 160 -11.90 4.73 3.86
CA LEU A 160 -10.96 5.30 2.89
C LEU A 160 -10.20 6.53 3.46
N SER A 161 -10.85 7.34 4.28
CA SER A 161 -10.23 8.49 4.95
C SER A 161 -9.12 8.09 5.90
N ASP A 162 -9.29 6.99 6.64
CA ASP A 162 -8.26 6.46 7.54
C ASP A 162 -7.13 5.80 6.77
N VAL A 163 -7.42 5.12 5.65
CA VAL A 163 -6.38 4.64 4.73
C VAL A 163 -5.49 5.78 4.26
N LYS A 164 -6.08 6.88 3.75
CA LYS A 164 -5.33 8.07 3.32
C LYS A 164 -4.50 8.65 4.46
N ARG A 165 -5.13 8.89 5.61
CA ARG A 165 -4.49 9.52 6.77
C ARG A 165 -3.33 8.69 7.32
N PHE A 166 -3.53 7.39 7.53
CA PHE A 166 -2.52 6.55 8.17
C PHE A 166 -1.42 6.10 7.21
N ALA A 167 -1.70 5.94 5.91
CA ALA A 167 -0.65 5.75 4.92
C ALA A 167 0.25 7.00 4.83
N HIS A 168 -0.34 8.21 4.84
CA HIS A 168 0.41 9.46 4.89
C HIS A 168 1.30 9.53 6.14
N LEU A 169 0.74 9.35 7.33
CA LEU A 169 1.49 9.41 8.59
C LEU A 169 2.56 8.31 8.68
N GLY A 170 2.26 7.08 8.25
CA GLY A 170 3.23 5.98 8.22
C GLY A 170 4.39 6.21 7.25
N ALA A 171 4.14 6.86 6.12
CA ALA A 171 5.19 7.24 5.17
C ALA A 171 6.07 8.37 5.72
N MET A 172 5.45 9.38 6.35
CA MET A 172 6.11 10.55 6.97
C MET A 172 7.19 10.19 7.99
N LEU A 173 7.15 8.99 8.59
CA LEU A 173 8.21 8.48 9.47
C LEU A 173 9.59 8.37 8.79
N THR A 174 9.64 8.37 7.46
CA THR A 174 10.89 8.28 6.68
C THR A 174 10.90 9.16 5.42
N HIS A 175 9.75 9.46 4.85
CA HIS A 175 9.56 10.18 3.60
C HIS A 175 8.69 11.41 3.85
N SER A 176 9.33 12.54 4.12
CA SER A 176 8.61 13.79 4.44
C SER A 176 8.40 14.73 3.26
N CYS A 177 8.86 14.36 2.06
CA CYS A 177 8.49 15.06 0.82
C CYS A 177 7.14 14.51 0.36
N SER A 178 6.26 15.39 -0.13
CA SER A 178 4.94 15.01 -0.63
C SER A 178 4.96 13.99 -1.74
N LEU A 179 5.95 14.01 -2.64
CA LEU A 179 6.04 12.98 -3.66
C LEU A 179 6.26 11.59 -3.04
N GLY A 180 6.98 11.50 -1.91
CA GLY A 180 7.17 10.24 -1.20
C GLY A 180 5.91 9.77 -0.47
N TYR A 181 5.31 10.63 0.37
CA TYR A 181 4.12 10.23 1.14
C TYR A 181 2.83 10.15 0.32
N ASN A 182 2.65 10.97 -0.73
CA ASN A 182 1.50 10.88 -1.62
C ASN A 182 1.57 9.61 -2.49
N GLY A 183 2.77 9.17 -2.86
CA GLY A 183 2.95 7.85 -3.48
C GLY A 183 2.51 6.71 -2.57
N ALA A 184 2.82 6.79 -1.27
CA ALA A 184 2.35 5.80 -0.30
C ALA A 184 0.82 5.82 -0.12
N VAL A 185 0.21 7.00 -0.10
CA VAL A 185 -1.24 7.15 -0.10
C VAL A 185 -1.86 6.55 -1.36
N LEU A 186 -1.31 6.85 -2.54
CA LEU A 186 -1.78 6.28 -3.80
C LEU A 186 -1.69 4.75 -3.82
N GLN A 187 -0.58 4.18 -3.38
CA GLN A 187 -0.41 2.74 -3.29
C GLN A 187 -1.44 2.10 -2.33
N ALA A 188 -1.64 2.68 -1.14
CA ALA A 188 -2.64 2.21 -0.19
C ALA A 188 -4.07 2.31 -0.74
N LEU A 189 -4.39 3.40 -1.46
CA LEU A 189 -5.68 3.57 -2.13
C LEU A 189 -5.90 2.50 -3.21
N ALA A 190 -4.87 2.20 -4.02
CA ALA A 190 -4.95 1.17 -5.06
C ALA A 190 -5.20 -0.22 -4.46
N VAL A 191 -4.50 -0.58 -3.38
CA VAL A 191 -4.75 -1.84 -2.65
C VAL A 191 -6.15 -1.84 -2.04
N HIS A 192 -6.59 -0.75 -1.40
CA HIS A 192 -7.91 -0.64 -0.79
C HIS A 192 -9.03 -0.84 -1.81
N LEU A 193 -8.99 -0.14 -2.95
CA LEU A 193 -10.00 -0.27 -4.00
C LEU A 193 -9.99 -1.68 -4.62
N SER A 194 -8.81 -2.28 -4.79
CA SER A 194 -8.67 -3.65 -5.30
C SER A 194 -9.27 -4.67 -4.36
N LEU A 195 -9.08 -4.48 -3.05
CA LEU A 195 -9.68 -5.28 -1.99
C LEU A 195 -11.22 -5.24 -2.03
N GLN A 196 -11.80 -4.10 -2.44
CA GLN A 196 -13.24 -3.93 -2.64
C GLN A 196 -13.76 -4.44 -3.99
N GLY A 197 -12.91 -5.05 -4.83
CA GLY A 197 -13.28 -5.57 -6.15
C GLY A 197 -13.36 -4.52 -7.25
N ALA A 198 -12.89 -3.29 -7.03
CA ALA A 198 -13.05 -2.19 -8.00
C ALA A 198 -12.33 -2.43 -9.35
N LEU A 199 -11.32 -3.31 -9.38
CA LEU A 199 -10.60 -3.68 -10.60
C LEU A 199 -11.46 -4.48 -11.62
N ASP A 200 -12.64 -4.96 -11.23
CA ASP A 200 -13.63 -5.51 -12.18
C ASP A 200 -14.09 -4.45 -13.20
N LEU A 201 -13.97 -3.16 -12.86
CA LEU A 201 -14.29 -2.02 -13.70
C LEU A 201 -13.07 -1.10 -13.80
N PRO A 202 -12.04 -1.46 -14.60
CA PRO A 202 -10.72 -0.81 -14.56
C PRO A 202 -10.74 0.69 -14.87
N HIS A 203 -11.62 1.15 -15.77
CA HIS A 203 -11.77 2.58 -16.04
C HIS A 203 -12.40 3.34 -14.86
N GLN A 204 -13.28 2.70 -14.08
CA GLN A 204 -13.83 3.30 -12.87
C GLN A 204 -12.81 3.29 -11.74
N PHE A 205 -12.01 2.23 -11.62
CA PHE A 205 -10.88 2.14 -10.69
C PHE A 205 -9.91 3.31 -10.88
N ILE A 206 -9.39 3.52 -12.11
CA ILE A 206 -8.44 4.60 -12.36
C ILE A 206 -9.08 5.98 -12.17
N SER A 207 -10.34 6.16 -12.59
CA SER A 207 -11.07 7.42 -12.37
C SER A 207 -11.28 7.71 -10.89
N ARG A 208 -11.48 6.68 -10.07
CA ARG A 208 -11.60 6.84 -8.62
C ARG A 208 -10.27 7.25 -8.01
N LEU A 209 -9.15 6.62 -8.40
CA LEU A 209 -7.82 7.00 -7.93
C LEU A 209 -7.48 8.46 -8.28
N ILE A 210 -7.76 8.90 -9.51
CA ILE A 210 -7.57 10.29 -9.93
C ILE A 210 -8.34 11.24 -9.00
N LYS A 211 -9.63 10.96 -8.77
CA LYS A 211 -10.47 11.80 -7.89
C LYS A 211 -9.93 11.89 -6.46
N GLU A 212 -9.49 10.76 -5.89
CA GLU A 212 -8.93 10.76 -4.52
C GLU A 212 -7.59 11.50 -4.48
N MET A 213 -6.73 11.33 -5.50
CA MET A 213 -5.45 12.05 -5.58
C MET A 213 -5.62 13.54 -5.84
N GLU A 214 -6.69 13.97 -6.53
CA GLU A 214 -6.98 15.39 -6.71
C GLU A 214 -7.18 16.12 -5.38
N GLU A 215 -7.76 15.44 -4.39
CA GLU A 215 -7.93 15.92 -3.01
C GLU A 215 -6.58 15.88 -2.26
N VAL A 216 -5.86 14.75 -2.35
CA VAL A 216 -4.56 14.55 -1.67
C VAL A 216 -3.50 15.53 -2.15
N GLU A 217 -3.45 15.84 -3.45
CA GLU A 217 -2.50 16.80 -4.04
C GLU A 217 -3.04 18.25 -4.03
N GLY A 218 -4.16 18.51 -3.33
CA GLY A 218 -4.77 19.83 -3.26
C GLY A 218 -4.10 20.81 -2.30
N ASP A 219 -3.33 20.31 -1.32
CA ASP A 219 -2.70 21.15 -0.31
C ASP A 219 -1.51 21.96 -0.86
N GLU A 220 -1.15 23.06 -0.18
CA GLU A 220 -0.11 23.97 -0.65
C GLU A 220 1.31 23.40 -0.50
N ALA A 221 1.53 22.55 0.51
CA ALA A 221 2.85 21.94 0.74
C ALA A 221 3.20 20.94 -0.36
N ALA A 222 2.24 20.11 -0.77
CA ALA A 222 2.38 19.18 -1.87
C ALA A 222 2.73 19.89 -3.19
N ARG A 223 2.01 20.96 -3.50
CA ARG A 223 2.26 21.78 -4.69
C ARG A 223 3.62 22.48 -4.65
N ASN A 224 4.06 22.91 -3.47
CA ASN A 224 5.36 23.54 -3.31
C ASN A 224 6.51 22.54 -3.56
N ASP A 225 6.42 21.34 -3.01
CA ASP A 225 7.39 20.27 -3.24
C ASP A 225 7.48 19.89 -4.72
N ALA A 226 6.33 19.69 -5.37
CA ALA A 226 6.27 19.40 -6.80
C ALA A 226 6.94 20.49 -7.64
N ARG A 227 6.68 21.77 -7.33
CA ARG A 227 7.32 22.92 -7.98
C ARG A 227 8.85 22.93 -7.77
N ILE A 228 9.32 22.62 -6.56
CA ILE A 228 10.76 22.55 -6.25
C ILE A 228 11.43 21.45 -7.08
N LEU A 229 10.75 20.33 -7.27
CA LEU A 229 11.22 19.19 -8.07
C LEU A 229 10.97 19.37 -9.58
N LYS A 230 10.32 20.46 -10.00
CA LYS A 230 9.95 20.78 -11.39
C LYS A 230 8.98 19.77 -12.01
N GLU A 231 8.14 19.17 -11.17
CA GLU A 231 7.04 18.33 -11.60
C GLU A 231 5.77 19.16 -11.82
N ALA A 232 4.74 18.56 -12.42
CA ALA A 232 3.42 19.20 -12.52
C ALA A 232 2.82 19.50 -11.15
N GLU A 233 1.82 20.41 -11.10
CA GLU A 233 1.19 20.81 -9.83
C GLU A 233 0.54 19.63 -9.08
N LYS A 234 0.02 18.65 -9.83
CA LYS A 234 -0.57 17.40 -9.32
C LYS A 234 0.08 16.20 -10.02
N PRO A 235 1.32 15.84 -9.65
CA PRO A 235 2.12 14.91 -10.43
C PRO A 235 1.54 13.50 -10.49
N PHE A 236 0.94 13.00 -9.40
CA PHE A 236 0.30 11.68 -9.42
C PHE A 236 -0.99 11.69 -10.24
N CYS A 237 -1.81 12.74 -10.16
CA CYS A 237 -2.97 12.89 -11.05
C CYS A 237 -2.56 12.88 -12.54
N GLU A 238 -1.48 13.58 -12.89
CA GLU A 238 -0.96 13.56 -14.26
C GLU A 238 -0.57 12.14 -14.69
N ARG A 239 0.22 11.42 -13.89
CA ARG A 239 0.61 10.04 -14.22
C ARG A 239 -0.58 9.09 -14.30
N LEU A 240 -1.59 9.24 -13.43
CA LEU A 240 -2.83 8.46 -13.51
C LEU A 240 -3.63 8.76 -14.79
N HIS A 241 -3.62 10.00 -15.28
CA HIS A 241 -4.17 10.31 -16.60
C HIS A 241 -3.38 9.65 -17.73
N ARG A 242 -2.04 9.63 -17.66
CA ARG A 242 -1.20 8.88 -18.63
C ARG A 242 -1.53 7.39 -18.62
N ILE A 243 -1.72 6.78 -17.45
CA ILE A 243 -2.16 5.38 -17.33
C ILE A 243 -3.48 5.16 -18.06
N ARG A 244 -4.48 6.02 -17.83
CA ARG A 244 -5.77 5.93 -18.52
C ARG A 244 -5.59 6.02 -20.05
N ASP A 245 -4.76 6.94 -20.51
CA ASP A 245 -4.48 7.08 -21.95
C ASP A 245 -3.76 5.85 -22.52
N LEU A 246 -2.85 5.23 -21.78
CA LEU A 246 -2.17 3.99 -22.18
C LEU A 246 -3.12 2.78 -22.19
N MET A 247 -4.09 2.71 -21.27
CA MET A 247 -5.11 1.65 -21.24
C MET A 247 -5.98 1.62 -22.50
N ASP A 248 -6.24 2.78 -23.10
CA ASP A 248 -7.09 2.92 -24.29
C ASP A 248 -6.35 2.57 -25.59
N ARG A 249 -5.04 2.32 -25.54
CA ARG A 249 -4.23 1.96 -26.71
C ARG A 249 -4.32 0.47 -27.01
N SER A 250 -4.25 0.14 -28.30
CA SER A 250 -4.28 -1.26 -28.77
C SER A 250 -2.97 -2.01 -28.49
N LYS A 251 -1.84 -1.31 -28.51
CA LYS A 251 -0.51 -1.84 -28.19
C LYS A 251 0.28 -0.78 -27.42
N VAL A 252 1.04 -1.23 -26.43
CA VAL A 252 1.93 -0.41 -25.61
C VAL A 252 3.22 -1.20 -25.43
N SER A 253 4.38 -0.62 -25.75
CA SER A 253 5.67 -1.29 -25.58
C SER A 253 6.25 -1.03 -24.17
N ILE A 254 7.20 -1.85 -23.74
CA ILE A 254 7.87 -1.70 -22.43
C ILE A 254 8.58 -0.34 -22.36
N GLU A 255 9.27 0.05 -23.43
CA GLU A 255 10.02 1.31 -23.52
C GLU A 255 9.10 2.52 -23.41
N GLU A 256 7.89 2.43 -24.00
CA GLU A 256 6.89 3.47 -23.89
C GLU A 256 6.38 3.62 -22.45
N VAL A 257 6.15 2.51 -21.74
CA VAL A 257 5.76 2.53 -20.32
C VAL A 257 6.84 3.15 -19.46
N ILE A 258 8.11 2.75 -19.65
CA ILE A 258 9.25 3.28 -18.91
C ILE A 258 9.39 4.80 -19.18
N SER A 259 9.24 5.23 -20.43
CA SER A 259 9.31 6.66 -20.79
C SER A 259 8.17 7.48 -20.18
N GLU A 260 6.94 6.98 -20.25
CA GLU A 260 5.72 7.71 -19.84
C GLU A 260 5.43 7.62 -18.33
N LEU A 261 5.92 6.60 -17.62
CA LEU A 261 5.62 6.37 -16.19
C LEU A 261 6.87 6.24 -15.32
N GLY A 262 8.00 5.81 -15.88
CA GLY A 262 9.23 5.51 -15.15
C GLY A 262 9.27 4.08 -14.59
N ASN A 263 10.44 3.70 -14.10
CA ASN A 263 10.71 2.39 -13.49
C ASN A 263 11.75 2.50 -12.35
N GLY A 264 11.79 3.62 -11.63
CA GLY A 264 12.87 3.92 -10.67
C GLY A 264 12.40 4.14 -9.24
N ILE A 265 13.37 4.29 -8.33
CA ILE A 265 13.19 4.43 -6.88
C ILE A 265 12.33 5.62 -6.41
N ALA A 266 12.04 6.58 -7.29
CA ALA A 266 11.16 7.70 -6.95
C ALA A 266 9.71 7.21 -6.94
N ALA A 267 8.93 7.58 -5.92
CA ALA A 267 7.54 7.15 -5.80
C ALA A 267 6.69 7.51 -7.03
N LEU A 268 6.94 8.69 -7.61
CA LEU A 268 6.28 9.15 -8.84
C LEU A 268 6.61 8.27 -10.06
N HIS A 269 7.75 7.58 -10.06
CA HIS A 269 8.28 6.77 -11.16
C HIS A 269 8.15 5.26 -10.92
N SER A 270 7.42 4.83 -9.90
CA SER A 270 7.24 3.41 -9.55
C SER A 270 5.81 3.10 -9.12
N VAL A 271 5.16 3.94 -8.31
CA VAL A 271 3.77 3.69 -7.86
C VAL A 271 2.78 3.71 -9.04
N PRO A 272 2.78 4.73 -9.93
CA PRO A 272 1.92 4.69 -11.12
C PRO A 272 2.24 3.51 -12.03
N THR A 273 3.52 3.17 -12.19
CA THR A 273 3.99 2.03 -12.98
C THR A 273 3.45 0.71 -12.44
N ALA A 274 3.50 0.48 -11.13
CA ALA A 274 2.94 -0.70 -10.50
C ALA A 274 1.42 -0.83 -10.73
N ILE A 275 0.68 0.28 -10.63
CA ILE A 275 -0.76 0.34 -10.95
C ILE A 275 -1.00 -0.02 -12.41
N PHE A 276 -0.19 0.53 -13.33
CA PHE A 276 -0.27 0.20 -14.75
C PHE A 276 -0.01 -1.29 -15.00
N CYS A 277 1.00 -1.89 -14.38
CA CYS A 277 1.30 -3.33 -14.53
C CYS A 277 0.07 -4.20 -14.19
N VAL A 278 -0.68 -3.85 -13.13
CA VAL A 278 -1.92 -4.58 -12.78
C VAL A 278 -3.00 -4.38 -13.85
N LEU A 279 -3.30 -3.12 -14.19
CA LEU A 279 -4.34 -2.79 -15.18
C LEU A 279 -4.04 -3.40 -16.55
N HIS A 280 -2.78 -3.36 -16.96
CA HIS A 280 -2.30 -4.02 -18.15
C HIS A 280 -2.46 -5.53 -18.02
N CYS A 281 -2.12 -6.17 -16.90
CA CYS A 281 -2.19 -7.63 -16.80
C CYS A 281 -3.57 -8.21 -16.42
N LEU A 282 -4.64 -7.39 -16.36
CA LEU A 282 -6.03 -7.87 -16.19
C LEU A 282 -6.48 -8.83 -17.29
N GLN A 283 -5.92 -8.69 -18.49
CA GLN A 283 -6.17 -9.58 -19.63
C GLN A 283 -4.88 -10.32 -20.03
N PRO A 284 -4.98 -11.47 -20.72
CA PRO A 284 -3.83 -12.17 -21.28
C PRO A 284 -2.99 -11.25 -22.19
N ARG A 285 -1.68 -11.47 -22.22
CA ARG A 285 -0.73 -10.67 -23.00
C ARG A 285 0.08 -11.59 -23.91
N GLU A 286 0.25 -11.18 -25.16
CA GLU A 286 0.95 -11.97 -26.19
C GLU A 286 2.40 -12.30 -25.79
N CYS A 287 3.05 -11.44 -25.00
CA CYS A 287 4.41 -11.63 -24.51
C CYS A 287 4.51 -12.58 -23.29
N LEU A 288 3.39 -13.11 -22.78
CA LEU A 288 3.35 -13.95 -21.59
C LEU A 288 2.63 -15.28 -21.88
N PRO A 289 2.97 -16.37 -21.17
CA PRO A 289 2.29 -17.65 -21.32
C PRO A 289 0.77 -17.53 -21.06
N GLU A 290 -0.04 -18.18 -21.91
CA GLU A 290 -1.51 -18.20 -21.74
C GLU A 290 -1.95 -18.87 -20.42
N SER A 291 -1.11 -19.74 -19.85
CA SER A 291 -1.35 -20.42 -18.59
C SER A 291 -1.24 -19.50 -17.37
N TYR A 292 -0.53 -18.37 -17.48
CA TYR A 292 -0.32 -17.48 -16.35
C TYR A 292 -1.64 -16.83 -15.91
N GLY A 293 -1.92 -16.93 -14.62
CA GLY A 293 -2.96 -16.18 -13.92
C GLY A 293 -2.65 -14.69 -13.83
N GLY A 294 -3.58 -13.93 -13.25
CA GLY A 294 -3.45 -12.48 -13.16
C GLY A 294 -2.25 -12.01 -12.34
N VAL A 295 -2.00 -12.64 -11.19
CA VAL A 295 -0.85 -12.32 -10.32
C VAL A 295 0.47 -12.64 -11.02
N GLU A 296 0.59 -13.84 -11.61
CA GLU A 296 1.79 -14.26 -12.36
C GLU A 296 2.10 -13.29 -13.51
N ARG A 297 1.09 -12.93 -14.30
CA ARG A 297 1.26 -11.96 -15.39
C ARG A 297 1.70 -10.59 -14.88
N THR A 298 1.09 -10.10 -13.80
CA THR A 298 1.44 -8.81 -13.20
C THR A 298 2.90 -8.79 -12.76
N ILE A 299 3.33 -9.79 -11.98
CA ILE A 299 4.71 -9.87 -11.49
C ILE A 299 5.67 -9.97 -12.68
N ALA A 300 5.45 -10.92 -13.60
CA ALA A 300 6.31 -11.10 -14.78
C ALA A 300 6.45 -9.80 -15.61
N TYR A 301 5.35 -9.09 -15.85
CA TYR A 301 5.39 -7.84 -16.59
C TYR A 301 6.12 -6.72 -15.82
N SER A 302 5.92 -6.61 -14.51
CA SER A 302 6.65 -5.66 -13.65
C SER A 302 8.17 -5.86 -13.74
N LEU A 303 8.63 -7.11 -13.71
CA LEU A 303 10.06 -7.44 -13.81
C LEU A 303 10.65 -7.02 -15.15
N ALA A 304 9.92 -7.24 -16.24
CA ALA A 304 10.38 -6.90 -17.59
C ALA A 304 10.53 -5.39 -17.84
N LEU A 305 10.00 -4.54 -16.95
CA LEU A 305 10.23 -3.10 -17.01
C LEU A 305 11.63 -2.70 -16.52
N GLY A 306 12.37 -3.59 -15.84
CA GLY A 306 13.68 -3.28 -15.27
C GLY A 306 13.65 -2.17 -14.21
N GLY A 307 14.82 -1.64 -13.89
CA GLY A 307 15.00 -0.61 -12.88
C GLY A 307 14.75 -1.15 -11.48
N ASP A 308 13.80 -0.54 -10.77
CA ASP A 308 13.46 -0.83 -9.38
C ASP A 308 12.43 -1.98 -9.27
N THR A 309 12.86 -3.16 -9.76
CA THR A 309 11.97 -4.28 -10.06
C THR A 309 11.33 -4.90 -8.83
N ASP A 310 12.05 -5.02 -7.72
CA ASP A 310 11.55 -5.54 -6.45
C ASP A 310 10.40 -4.68 -5.92
N THR A 311 10.60 -3.36 -5.84
CA THR A 311 9.60 -2.43 -5.28
C THR A 311 8.38 -2.31 -6.20
N ILE A 312 8.59 -2.21 -7.52
CA ILE A 312 7.48 -2.14 -8.47
C ILE A 312 6.67 -3.44 -8.44
N ALA A 313 7.33 -4.61 -8.42
CA ALA A 313 6.65 -5.90 -8.37
C ALA A 313 5.98 -6.16 -7.01
N CYS A 314 6.57 -5.73 -5.90
CA CYS A 314 5.98 -5.77 -4.56
C CYS A 314 4.68 -4.97 -4.51
N MET A 315 4.71 -3.72 -4.99
CA MET A 315 3.52 -2.86 -5.03
C MET A 315 2.44 -3.40 -5.99
N ALA A 316 2.82 -3.83 -7.19
CA ALA A 316 1.90 -4.39 -8.17
C ALA A 316 1.30 -5.72 -7.70
N GLY A 317 2.14 -6.57 -7.10
CA GLY A 317 1.76 -7.84 -6.48
C GLY A 317 0.73 -7.63 -5.37
N ALA A 318 0.92 -6.64 -4.49
CA ALA A 318 -0.05 -6.35 -3.45
C ALA A 318 -1.43 -5.92 -3.99
N ILE A 319 -1.45 -5.10 -5.04
CA ILE A 319 -2.69 -4.68 -5.73
C ILE A 319 -3.36 -5.89 -6.41
N ALA A 320 -2.59 -6.65 -7.20
CA ALA A 320 -3.09 -7.82 -7.92
C ALA A 320 -3.59 -8.92 -6.96
N GLY A 321 -2.84 -9.20 -5.89
CA GLY A 321 -3.22 -10.15 -4.86
C GLY A 321 -4.50 -9.76 -4.12
N ALA A 322 -4.70 -8.47 -3.83
CA ALA A 322 -5.96 -7.96 -3.27
C ALA A 322 -7.16 -8.15 -4.23
N HIS A 323 -6.90 -8.19 -5.54
CA HIS A 323 -7.92 -8.41 -6.55
C HIS A 323 -8.21 -9.89 -6.82
N TYR A 324 -7.18 -10.72 -6.96
CA TYR A 324 -7.30 -12.10 -7.39
C TYR A 324 -7.41 -13.11 -6.24
N GLY A 325 -6.96 -12.75 -5.03
CA GLY A 325 -6.95 -13.65 -3.89
C GLY A 325 -5.81 -14.67 -3.91
N ILE A 326 -5.50 -15.24 -2.74
CA ILE A 326 -4.36 -16.16 -2.56
C ILE A 326 -4.46 -17.45 -3.39
N GLU A 327 -5.65 -17.91 -3.73
CA GLU A 327 -5.88 -19.16 -4.49
C GLU A 327 -5.33 -19.09 -5.92
N THR A 328 -5.05 -17.90 -6.42
CA THR A 328 -4.47 -17.68 -7.76
C THR A 328 -2.95 -17.66 -7.77
N ILE A 329 -2.32 -17.72 -6.60
CA ILE A 329 -0.87 -17.67 -6.46
C ILE A 329 -0.28 -19.08 -6.58
N PRO A 330 0.73 -19.32 -7.43
CA PRO A 330 1.37 -20.61 -7.53
C PRO A 330 2.00 -21.07 -6.20
N LEU A 331 1.72 -22.30 -5.80
CA LEU A 331 2.29 -22.90 -4.58
C LEU A 331 3.83 -23.03 -4.67
N SER A 332 4.36 -23.22 -5.87
CA SER A 332 5.80 -23.21 -6.15
C SER A 332 6.44 -21.90 -5.71
N TRP A 333 5.87 -20.76 -6.14
CA TRP A 333 6.39 -19.43 -5.81
C TRP A 333 6.32 -19.17 -4.30
N ILE A 334 5.20 -19.55 -3.66
CA ILE A 334 5.02 -19.47 -2.19
C ILE A 334 6.13 -20.20 -1.44
N ARG A 335 6.54 -21.39 -1.90
CA ARG A 335 7.57 -22.21 -1.25
C ARG A 335 8.98 -21.67 -1.45
N CYS A 336 9.20 -20.87 -2.49
CA CYS A 336 10.51 -20.32 -2.83
C CYS A 336 10.81 -18.98 -2.17
N CYS A 337 9.86 -18.32 -1.49
CA CYS A 337 10.07 -16.96 -0.98
C CYS A 337 10.08 -16.91 0.56
N GLU A 338 11.09 -16.25 1.12
CA GLU A 338 11.17 -15.97 2.56
C GLU A 338 10.00 -15.08 3.01
N GLY A 339 9.49 -15.28 4.23
CA GLY A 339 8.54 -14.35 4.84
C GLY A 339 7.09 -14.52 4.38
N VAL A 340 6.80 -15.40 3.43
CA VAL A 340 5.42 -15.68 2.96
C VAL A 340 4.54 -16.21 4.10
N GLU A 341 5.05 -17.09 4.96
CA GLU A 341 4.30 -17.60 6.12
C GLU A 341 3.91 -16.48 7.11
N ASP A 342 4.80 -15.51 7.34
CA ASP A 342 4.53 -14.36 8.19
C ASP A 342 3.48 -13.43 7.54
N ALA A 343 3.62 -13.16 6.24
CA ALA A 343 2.66 -12.35 5.49
C ALA A 343 1.25 -12.96 5.54
N ASP A 344 1.16 -14.27 5.39
CA ASP A 344 -0.07 -15.03 5.46
C ASP A 344 -0.75 -14.92 6.84
N GLN A 345 0.02 -15.13 7.90
CA GLN A 345 -0.45 -14.99 9.28
C GLN A 345 -0.86 -13.55 9.61
N TYR A 346 -0.10 -12.55 9.15
CA TYR A 346 -0.44 -11.14 9.35
C TYR A 346 -1.70 -10.77 8.60
N ALA A 347 -1.90 -11.28 7.39
CA ALA A 347 -3.12 -11.05 6.61
C ALA A 347 -4.36 -11.58 7.34
N GLU A 348 -4.31 -12.79 7.91
CA GLU A 348 -5.42 -13.34 8.69
C GLU A 348 -5.75 -12.48 9.93
N ARG A 349 -4.71 -12.00 10.62
CA ARG A 349 -4.88 -11.14 11.81
C ARG A 349 -5.40 -9.75 11.43
N LEU A 350 -4.93 -9.18 10.32
CA LEU A 350 -5.42 -7.90 9.81
C LEU A 350 -6.86 -8.02 9.34
N TYR A 351 -7.25 -9.14 8.73
CA TYR A 351 -8.64 -9.43 8.38
C TYR A 351 -9.56 -9.40 9.60
N LYS A 352 -9.12 -10.00 10.72
CA LYS A 352 -9.84 -9.93 12.00
C LYS A 352 -9.92 -8.48 12.52
N LEU A 353 -8.83 -7.73 12.49
CA LEU A 353 -8.80 -6.32 12.91
C LEU A 353 -9.75 -5.45 12.08
N TYR A 354 -9.72 -5.59 10.76
CA TYR A 354 -10.54 -4.84 9.81
C TYR A 354 -12.04 -5.00 10.10
N HIS A 355 -12.48 -6.22 10.42
CA HIS A 355 -13.89 -6.53 10.70
C HIS A 355 -14.29 -6.31 12.17
N GLN A 356 -13.32 -6.04 13.05
CA GLN A 356 -13.56 -5.72 14.46
C GLN A 356 -13.73 -4.21 14.71
N SER A 357 -13.26 -3.35 13.81
CA SER A 357 -13.51 -1.91 13.86
C SER A 357 -15.01 -1.64 13.77
N PRO A 358 -15.65 -1.13 14.84
CA PRO A 358 -17.10 -0.99 14.85
C PRO A 358 -17.54 0.04 13.81
N LEU A 359 -18.54 -0.34 13.00
CA LEU A 359 -19.46 0.59 12.35
C LEU A 359 -19.76 1.74 13.30
N GLY A 360 -19.53 2.97 12.84
CA GLY A 360 -19.52 4.18 13.65
C GLY A 360 -20.66 4.28 14.66
N GLY A 361 -20.30 4.67 15.88
CA GLY A 361 -21.24 5.21 16.85
C GLY A 361 -21.88 6.50 16.34
N LYS A 362 -22.95 6.36 15.55
CA LYS A 362 -24.02 7.35 15.44
C LYS A 362 -25.36 6.63 15.51
N GLY A 363 -25.95 6.71 16.69
CA GLY A 363 -27.34 6.41 17.00
C GLY A 363 -27.72 7.19 18.24
N GLU A 364 -28.12 8.45 18.04
CA GLU A 364 -28.85 9.22 19.05
C GLU A 364 -30.24 8.63 19.30
N THR A 365 -30.76 8.92 20.51
CA THR A 365 -32.15 8.93 21.03
C THR A 365 -32.25 8.04 22.29
N GLY A 366 -32.72 8.51 23.45
CA GLY A 366 -33.20 9.82 23.88
C GLY A 366 -33.40 9.80 25.41
N GLU A 367 -33.39 11.01 25.98
CA GLU A 367 -34.03 11.44 27.23
C GLU A 367 -34.23 10.44 28.38
N GLN A 368 -33.58 10.72 29.52
CA GLN A 368 -34.29 10.96 30.79
C GLN A 368 -33.32 11.44 31.89
N SER A 369 -33.41 12.72 32.23
CA SER A 369 -33.45 13.21 33.63
C SER A 369 -33.57 14.73 33.62
N GLY A 370 -34.81 15.19 33.39
CA GLY A 370 -35.20 16.54 33.80
C GLY A 370 -35.20 16.61 35.32
N GLU A 371 -34.37 17.50 35.86
CA GLU A 371 -34.44 17.93 37.25
C GLU A 371 -35.80 18.58 37.52
N ASN A 372 -36.68 17.85 38.19
CA ASN A 372 -37.92 18.39 38.73
C ASN A 372 -37.73 18.63 40.23
N ARG A 373 -37.21 19.80 40.61
CA ARG A 373 -37.38 20.34 41.97
C ARG A 373 -38.69 21.13 42.01
N SER A 374 -39.77 20.44 42.39
CA SER A 374 -41.00 21.10 42.82
C SER A 374 -40.92 21.40 44.32
N THR A 375 -40.84 22.69 44.68
CA THR A 375 -41.17 23.16 46.03
C THR A 375 -42.27 24.21 45.92
N ALA A 376 -43.51 23.77 46.17
CA ALA A 376 -44.68 24.54 46.56
C ALA A 376 -45.63 23.52 47.19
N ALA A 377 -46.33 23.73 48.29
CA ALA A 377 -46.49 24.84 49.20
C ALA A 377 -47.05 24.23 50.49
N ASN A 378 -46.72 24.80 51.66
CA ASN A 378 -47.59 24.68 52.83
C ASN A 378 -47.84 26.10 53.33
N GLY A 379 -49.10 26.52 53.19
CA GLY A 379 -49.58 27.80 53.68
C GLY A 379 -49.90 27.73 55.16
N THR A 380 -49.62 28.83 55.86
CA THR A 380 -50.33 29.21 57.08
C THR A 380 -50.29 30.73 57.22
N GLU A 381 -51.47 31.32 57.04
CA GLU A 381 -52.11 32.36 57.87
C GLU A 381 -51.44 33.72 58.13
N LYS A 382 -52.10 34.74 57.56
CA LYS A 382 -52.46 36.07 58.11
C LYS A 382 -52.07 36.39 59.56
N LYS A 383 -51.47 37.57 59.77
CA LYS A 383 -51.92 38.66 60.68
C LYS A 383 -51.03 39.90 60.49
N THR A 384 -51.55 40.97 59.89
CA THR A 384 -51.96 42.25 60.54
C THR A 384 -50.83 43.06 61.19
N GLY A 385 -50.50 44.21 60.57
CA GLY A 385 -50.68 45.51 61.22
C GLY A 385 -49.47 46.21 61.87
N VAL A 386 -49.23 47.42 61.33
CA VAL A 386 -48.92 48.69 62.02
C VAL A 386 -47.47 48.95 62.49
N GLU A 387 -46.97 50.11 62.01
CA GLU A 387 -45.86 50.98 62.44
C GLU A 387 -44.41 50.49 62.40
#